data_AF-A0A936NPB7-F1
#
_entry.id   AF-A0A936NPB7-F1
#
_cell.length_a   1.000
_cell.length_b   1.000
_cell.length_c   1.000
_cell.angle_alpha   90.00
_cell.angle_beta   90.00
_cell.angle_gamma   90.00
#
_symmetry.space_group_name_H-M   'P 1'
#
loop_
_entity.id
_entity.type
_entity.pdbx_description
1 polymer ?
#
loop_
_entity_poly.entity_id
_entity_poly.type
_entity_poly.pdbx_seq_one_letter_code
_entity_poly.pdbx_strand_id
1 'polypeptide(L)'
;MELKISYIKEALKEPINIGGLLLSCAAAAYAATTSFIDPSLVLAGGLIAEGVYLATVPASSFYRKIVDRRSRHLLHDHRRRQRMELIKTFDPREREAVEYLSWMKNQISSNYKKFARLSEEPAQVRELEATWEAFVDLLDEYRRRKNHLRTINRQAVENQLRQAERTVQYSDEATRPLHEKNVDILRRRLQTFDDIERSVKRVEAQLQMIENFFGLVNDQVVTMPTPEHILSLDFDSLLSSIETTKEILQQTAPIMSQLDTLNREANQLRPSLAGERQ
;
A
#
# COMPACT_ATOMS: atom_id res chain seq x y z
N MET A 1 -0.88 6.93 2.67
CA MET A 1 -1.41 7.98 3.57
C MET A 1 -0.42 8.11 4.72
N GLU A 2 0.39 9.17 4.73
CA GLU A 2 1.28 9.44 5.86
C GLU A 2 0.43 9.87 7.07
N LEU A 3 0.38 9.04 8.10
CA LEU A 3 -0.15 9.46 9.39
C LEU A 3 0.85 10.45 9.98
N LYS A 4 0.64 11.76 9.75
CA LYS A 4 1.39 12.82 10.43
C LYS A 4 1.02 12.82 11.91
N ILE A 5 1.82 12.12 12.70
CA ILE A 5 1.64 12.04 14.15
C ILE A 5 2.08 13.38 14.74
N SER A 6 1.10 14.10 15.28
CA SER A 6 1.37 15.32 16.03
C SER A 6 1.76 14.92 17.45
N TYR A 7 3.06 14.99 17.77
CA TYR A 7 3.62 14.64 19.08
C TYR A 7 2.94 15.37 20.25
N ILE A 8 2.44 16.59 20.02
CA ILE A 8 1.70 17.39 21.00
C ILE A 8 0.32 16.78 21.27
N LYS A 9 -0.38 16.29 20.24
CA LYS A 9 -1.68 15.63 20.40
C LYS A 9 -1.57 14.27 21.08
N GLU A 10 -0.46 13.56 20.87
CA GLU A 10 -0.19 12.29 21.54
C GLU A 10 0.16 12.51 23.02
N ALA A 11 0.98 13.53 23.34
CA ALA A 11 1.32 13.90 24.72
C ALA A 11 0.11 14.39 25.53
N LEU A 12 -0.83 15.11 24.91
CA LEU A 12 -2.10 15.52 25.54
C LEU A 12 -2.99 14.33 25.92
N LYS A 13 -2.92 13.24 25.15
CA LYS A 13 -3.75 12.04 25.34
C LYS A 13 -3.10 10.99 26.26
N GLU A 14 -1.90 11.24 26.77
CA GLU A 14 -1.27 10.29 27.67
C GLU A 14 -2.00 10.20 29.02
N PRO A 15 -2.13 8.99 29.59
CA PRO A 15 -2.85 8.76 30.84
C PRO A 15 -2.24 9.52 32.04
N ILE A 16 -0.96 9.89 31.96
CA ILE A 16 -0.28 10.71 32.97
C ILE A 16 -0.78 12.16 32.94
N ASN A 17 -1.03 12.71 31.75
CA ASN A 17 -1.56 14.06 31.60
C ASN A 17 -3.01 14.13 32.08
N ILE A 18 -3.82 13.15 31.69
CA ILE A 18 -5.21 13.00 32.17
C ILE A 18 -5.24 12.79 33.69
N GLY A 19 -4.33 11.97 34.23
CA GLY A 19 -4.20 11.76 35.68
C GLY A 19 -3.78 13.01 36.44
N GLY A 20 -2.84 13.80 35.92
CA GLY A 20 -2.41 15.07 36.51
C GLY A 20 -3.50 16.15 36.51
N LEU A 21 -4.29 16.21 35.44
CA LEU A 21 -5.42 17.13 35.31
C LEU A 21 -6.57 16.72 36.25
N LEU A 22 -6.86 15.41 36.36
CA LEU A 22 -7.82 14.91 37.34
C LEU A 22 -7.37 15.16 38.79
N LEU A 23 -6.08 14.99 39.08
CA LEU A 23 -5.50 15.27 40.40
C LEU A 23 -5.59 16.76 40.74
N SER A 24 -5.31 17.65 39.80
CA SER A 24 -5.39 19.10 40.02
C SER A 24 -6.84 19.57 40.20
N CYS A 25 -7.80 19.00 39.46
CA CYS A 25 -9.23 19.23 39.69
C CYS A 25 -9.68 18.73 41.08
N ALA A 26 -9.24 17.54 41.50
CA ALA A 26 -9.57 17.01 42.84
C ALA A 26 -8.97 17.88 43.96
N ALA A 27 -7.72 18.33 43.80
CA ALA A 27 -7.07 19.22 44.75
C ALA A 27 -7.75 20.61 44.83
N ALA A 28 -8.22 21.15 43.70
CA ALA A 28 -8.95 22.41 43.68
C ALA A 28 -10.33 22.31 44.37
N ALA A 29 -11.04 21.19 44.18
CA ALA A 29 -12.30 20.93 44.87
C ALA A 29 -12.11 20.80 46.39
N TYR A 30 -11.01 20.17 46.83
CA TYR A 30 -10.64 20.08 48.24
C TYR A 30 -10.26 21.46 48.83
N ALA A 31 -9.53 22.27 48.07
CA ALA A 31 -9.17 23.64 48.48
C ALA A 31 -10.41 24.55 48.61
N ALA A 32 -11.41 24.37 47.73
CA ALA A 32 -12.67 25.13 47.77
C ALA A 32 -13.52 24.81 49.01
N THR A 33 -13.41 23.59 49.54
CA THR A 33 -14.16 23.13 50.72
C THR A 33 -13.45 23.43 52.04
N THR A 34 -12.12 23.52 52.03
CA THR A 34 -11.32 23.77 53.24
C THR A 34 -10.84 25.22 53.39
N SER A 35 -11.04 26.07 52.37
CA SER A 35 -10.62 27.48 52.31
C SER A 35 -9.12 27.71 52.61
N PHE A 36 -8.31 26.67 52.47
CA PHE A 36 -6.90 26.68 52.84
C PHE A 36 -6.04 27.43 51.81
N ILE A 37 -6.40 27.32 50.53
CA ILE A 37 -5.73 27.95 49.38
C ILE A 37 -6.81 28.32 48.35
N ASP A 38 -6.61 29.40 47.59
CA ASP A 38 -7.51 29.78 46.50
C ASP A 38 -7.61 28.67 45.43
N PRO A 39 -8.80 28.13 45.15
CA PRO A 39 -8.99 27.06 44.16
C PRO A 39 -8.54 27.43 42.75
N SER A 40 -8.67 28.73 42.40
CA SER A 40 -8.21 29.28 41.12
C SER A 40 -6.70 29.19 40.97
N LEU A 41 -5.94 29.34 42.06
CA LEU A 41 -4.48 29.25 42.07
C LEU A 41 -4.01 27.81 41.90
N VAL A 42 -4.72 26.84 42.48
CA VAL A 42 -4.44 25.40 42.31
C VAL A 42 -4.69 24.94 40.88
N LEU A 43 -5.80 25.36 40.27
CA LEU A 43 -6.09 25.07 38.86
C LEU A 43 -5.09 25.75 37.92
N ALA A 44 -4.75 27.02 38.18
CA ALA A 44 -3.73 27.74 37.41
C ALA A 44 -2.36 27.05 37.51
N GLY A 45 -1.97 26.60 38.70
CA GLY A 45 -0.75 25.82 38.91
C GLY A 45 -0.74 24.50 38.14
N GLY A 46 -1.88 23.78 38.12
CA GLY A 46 -2.05 22.56 37.32
C GLY A 46 -1.90 22.80 35.83
N LEU A 47 -2.54 23.84 35.29
CA LEU A 47 -2.43 24.23 33.87
C LEU A 47 -1.02 24.69 33.49
N ILE A 48 -0.33 25.41 34.38
CA ILE A 48 1.06 25.82 34.17
C ILE A 48 1.99 24.60 34.16
N ALA A 49 1.81 23.67 35.10
CA ALA A 49 2.59 22.44 35.16
C ALA A 49 2.37 21.57 33.91
N GLU A 50 1.14 21.44 33.43
CA GLU A 50 0.79 20.78 32.17
C GLU A 50 1.41 21.51 30.96
N GLY A 51 1.39 22.85 30.93
CA GLY A 51 2.05 23.64 29.90
C GLY A 51 3.56 23.43 29.85
N VAL A 52 4.23 23.38 31.01
CA VAL A 52 5.66 23.09 31.12
C VAL A 52 5.97 21.65 30.70
N TYR A 53 5.12 20.68 31.08
CA TYR A 53 5.24 19.28 30.65
C TYR A 53 5.13 19.15 29.13
N LEU A 54 4.12 19.76 28.51
CA LEU A 54 3.92 19.75 27.05
C LEU A 54 5.00 20.51 26.27
N ALA A 55 5.67 21.49 26.89
CA ALA A 55 6.80 22.18 26.27
C ALA A 55 8.11 21.36 26.31
N THR A 56 8.33 20.60 27.38
CA THR A 56 9.61 19.91 27.65
C THR A 56 9.64 18.46 27.16
N VAL A 57 8.52 17.73 27.27
CA VAL A 57 8.45 16.30 26.95
C VAL A 57 8.56 15.99 25.45
N PRO A 58 7.89 16.71 24.53
CA PRO A 58 8.06 16.49 23.09
C PRO A 58 9.46 16.84 22.56
N ALA A 59 10.26 17.58 23.34
CA ALA A 59 11.65 17.90 23.02
C ALA A 59 12.63 16.79 23.42
N SER A 60 12.21 15.84 24.27
CA SER A 60 13.06 14.73 24.72
C SER A 60 13.18 13.64 23.64
N SER A 61 14.42 13.25 23.32
CA SER A 61 14.73 12.17 22.38
C SER A 61 14.25 10.80 22.87
N PHE A 62 14.14 10.60 24.18
CA PHE A 62 13.65 9.37 24.79
C PHE A 62 12.14 9.19 24.59
N TYR A 63 11.36 10.25 24.80
CA TYR A 63 9.91 10.24 24.58
C TYR A 63 9.57 10.04 23.10
N ARG A 64 10.27 10.75 22.20
CA ARG A 64 10.14 10.53 20.74
C ARG A 64 10.40 9.08 20.37
N LYS A 65 11.46 8.45 20.91
CA LYS A 65 11.79 7.05 20.62
C LYS A 65 10.71 6.06 21.10
N ILE A 66 10.05 6.33 22.21
CA ILE A 66 8.95 5.49 22.72
C ILE A 66 7.69 5.66 21.86
N VAL A 67 7.32 6.91 21.56
CA VAL A 67 6.19 7.22 20.69
C VAL A 67 6.41 6.64 19.29
N ASP A 68 7.62 6.74 18.75
CA ASP A 68 8.00 6.17 17.45
C ASP A 68 7.94 4.64 17.45
N ARG A 69 8.18 3.98 18.59
CA ARG A 69 8.00 2.53 18.71
C ARG A 69 6.52 2.16 18.73
N ARG A 70 5.72 2.87 19.53
CA ARG A 70 4.26 2.65 19.63
C ARG A 70 3.57 2.93 18.30
N SER A 71 3.95 4.02 17.62
CA SER A 71 3.41 4.37 16.31
C SER A 71 3.73 3.33 15.24
N ARG A 72 4.96 2.80 15.23
CA ARG A 72 5.35 1.70 14.34
C ARG A 72 4.48 0.46 14.55
N HIS A 73 4.19 0.09 15.80
CA HIS A 73 3.26 -1.00 16.09
C HIS A 73 1.84 -0.72 15.59
N LEU A 74 1.30 0.46 15.86
CA LEU A 74 -0.03 0.85 15.38
C LEU A 74 -0.12 0.86 13.85
N LEU A 75 0.91 1.36 13.17
CA LEU A 75 1.01 1.35 11.71
C LEU A 75 1.09 -0.09 11.16
N HIS A 76 1.84 -0.96 11.82
CA HIS A 76 1.94 -2.36 11.46
C HIS A 76 0.60 -3.07 11.61
N ASP A 77 -0.08 -2.89 12.74
CA ASP A 77 -1.40 -3.48 12.98
C ASP A 77 -2.46 -2.95 12.03
N HIS A 78 -2.41 -1.65 11.71
CA HIS A 78 -3.30 -1.06 10.72
C HIS A 78 -3.08 -1.66 9.33
N ARG A 79 -1.81 -1.78 8.88
CA ARG A 79 -1.48 -2.43 7.61
C ARG A 79 -1.93 -3.88 7.58
N ARG A 80 -1.72 -4.62 8.67
CA ARG A 80 -2.15 -6.01 8.81
C ARG A 80 -3.67 -6.12 8.68
N ARG A 81 -4.45 -5.28 9.37
CA ARG A 81 -5.92 -5.25 9.24
C ARG A 81 -6.35 -4.93 7.82
N GLN A 82 -5.76 -3.91 7.19
CA GLN A 82 -6.07 -3.57 5.80
C GLN A 82 -5.84 -4.74 4.86
N ARG A 83 -4.73 -5.46 5.01
CA ARG A 83 -4.43 -6.65 4.20
C ARG A 83 -5.41 -7.79 4.46
N MET A 84 -5.80 -8.03 5.72
CA MET A 84 -6.84 -9.03 6.03
C MET A 84 -8.18 -8.67 5.37
N GLU A 85 -8.57 -7.39 5.36
CA GLU A 85 -9.76 -6.95 4.61
C GLU A 85 -9.58 -7.12 3.10
N LEU A 86 -8.39 -6.83 2.55
CA LEU A 86 -8.10 -7.06 1.13
C LEU A 86 -8.24 -8.54 0.75
N ILE A 87 -7.69 -9.45 1.56
CA ILE A 87 -7.76 -10.90 1.33
C ILE A 87 -9.21 -11.41 1.29
N LYS A 88 -10.13 -10.80 2.05
CA LYS A 88 -11.56 -11.15 1.99
C LYS A 88 -12.18 -10.82 0.63
N THR A 89 -11.66 -9.82 -0.07
CA THR A 89 -12.13 -9.46 -1.42
C THR A 89 -11.60 -10.39 -2.52
N PHE A 90 -10.65 -11.26 -2.20
CA PHE A 90 -10.03 -12.18 -3.15
C PHE A 90 -11.00 -13.29 -3.53
N ASP A 91 -10.87 -13.80 -4.75
CA ASP A 91 -11.62 -14.97 -5.17
C ASP A 91 -11.16 -16.22 -4.38
N PRO A 92 -11.93 -17.33 -4.38
CA PRO A 92 -11.59 -18.50 -3.58
C PRO A 92 -10.20 -19.08 -3.90
N ARG A 93 -9.77 -19.04 -5.17
CA ARG A 93 -8.50 -19.60 -5.63
C ARG A 93 -7.32 -18.72 -5.21
N GLU A 94 -7.45 -17.41 -5.35
CA GLU A 94 -6.48 -16.41 -4.90
C GLU A 94 -6.31 -16.46 -3.37
N ARG A 95 -7.42 -16.62 -2.65
CA ARG A 95 -7.38 -16.77 -1.19
C ARG A 95 -6.64 -18.03 -0.77
N GLU A 96 -6.90 -19.16 -1.42
CA GLU A 96 -6.20 -20.42 -1.18
C GLU A 96 -4.68 -20.26 -1.38
N ALA A 97 -4.25 -19.57 -2.45
CA ALA A 97 -2.82 -19.31 -2.68
C ALA A 97 -2.18 -18.47 -1.55
N VAL A 98 -2.87 -17.42 -1.09
CA VAL A 98 -2.41 -16.60 0.04
C VAL A 98 -2.34 -17.39 1.34
N GLU A 99 -3.35 -18.22 1.61
CA GLU A 99 -3.41 -19.10 2.78
C GLU A 99 -2.31 -20.17 2.74
N TYR A 100 -2.06 -20.76 1.57
CA TYR A 100 -0.98 -21.72 1.34
C TYR A 100 0.40 -21.11 1.65
N LEU A 101 0.70 -19.93 1.12
CA LEU A 101 1.96 -19.24 1.43
C LEU A 101 2.06 -18.83 2.90
N SER A 102 0.94 -18.41 3.51
CA SER A 102 0.89 -18.10 4.94
C SER A 102 1.17 -19.34 5.81
N TRP A 103 0.60 -20.49 5.44
CA TRP A 103 0.86 -21.77 6.08
C TRP A 103 2.33 -22.17 5.91
N MET A 104 2.88 -22.09 4.69
CA MET A 104 4.26 -22.48 4.39
C MET A 104 5.27 -21.61 5.15
N LYS A 105 5.04 -20.30 5.23
CA LYS A 105 5.80 -19.38 6.09
C LYS A 105 5.83 -19.86 7.55
N ASN A 106 4.68 -20.20 8.11
CA ASN A 106 4.57 -20.65 9.50
C ASN A 106 5.25 -22.01 9.71
N GLN A 107 5.17 -22.92 8.73
CA GLN A 107 5.90 -24.19 8.75
C GLN A 107 7.41 -23.97 8.74
N ILE A 108 7.92 -23.13 7.84
CA ILE A 108 9.34 -22.77 7.77
C ILE A 108 9.82 -22.22 9.12
N SER A 109 9.10 -21.24 9.69
CA SER A 109 9.43 -20.66 10.99
C SER A 109 9.42 -21.70 12.12
N SER A 110 8.39 -22.57 12.16
CA SER A 110 8.31 -23.61 13.19
C SER A 110 9.42 -24.65 13.06
N ASN A 111 9.73 -25.09 11.85
CA ASN A 111 10.76 -26.09 11.59
C ASN A 111 12.13 -25.52 11.95
N TYR A 112 12.40 -24.27 11.58
CA TYR A 112 13.62 -23.59 11.95
C TYR A 112 13.82 -23.56 13.48
N LYS A 113 12.81 -23.10 14.25
CA LYS A 113 12.90 -23.05 15.72
C LYS A 113 13.20 -24.40 16.34
N LYS A 114 12.56 -25.46 15.81
CA LYS A 114 12.77 -26.84 16.30
C LYS A 114 14.20 -27.32 16.05
N PHE A 115 14.75 -27.09 14.87
CA PHE A 115 16.04 -27.63 14.48
C PHE A 115 17.22 -26.78 14.95
N ALA A 116 17.12 -25.45 14.89
CA ALA A 116 18.18 -24.56 15.31
C ALA A 116 18.34 -24.50 16.84
N ARG A 117 17.36 -24.97 17.63
CA ARG A 117 17.30 -24.84 19.10
C ARG A 117 17.53 -23.40 19.60
N LEU A 118 17.33 -22.41 18.73
CA LEU A 118 17.44 -21.00 19.05
C LEU A 118 16.09 -20.51 19.58
N SER A 119 16.13 -19.73 20.66
CA SER A 119 14.93 -19.11 21.23
C SER A 119 14.47 -17.87 20.45
N GLU A 120 15.37 -17.28 19.65
CA GLU A 120 15.11 -16.07 18.88
C GLU A 120 14.87 -16.37 17.40
N GLU A 121 13.91 -15.66 16.80
CA GLU A 121 13.65 -15.72 15.36
C GLU A 121 14.76 -14.99 14.57
N PRO A 122 15.37 -15.65 13.57
CA PRO A 122 16.34 -15.00 12.69
C PRO A 122 15.73 -13.83 11.92
N ALA A 123 16.59 -12.92 11.46
CA ALA A 123 16.17 -11.82 10.59
C ALA A 123 15.49 -12.30 9.30
N GLN A 124 15.92 -13.43 8.77
CA GLN A 124 15.45 -14.03 7.51
C GLN A 124 14.00 -14.55 7.60
N VAL A 125 13.58 -14.97 8.80
CA VAL A 125 12.16 -15.34 9.02
C VAL A 125 11.27 -14.10 8.96
N ARG A 126 11.79 -12.92 9.34
CA ARG A 126 11.07 -11.65 9.16
C ARG A 126 11.01 -11.24 7.69
N GLU A 127 12.02 -11.57 6.90
CA GLU A 127 12.01 -11.36 5.45
C GLU A 127 10.94 -12.22 4.76
N LEU A 128 10.71 -13.46 5.20
CA LEU A 128 9.57 -14.28 4.72
C LEU A 128 8.21 -13.60 4.97
N GLU A 129 8.03 -12.93 6.12
CA GLU A 129 6.83 -12.13 6.36
C GLU A 129 6.72 -11.00 5.34
N ALA A 130 7.80 -10.24 5.14
CA ALA A 130 7.83 -9.13 4.18
C ALA A 130 7.56 -9.61 2.74
N THR A 131 8.09 -10.77 2.34
CA THR A 131 7.83 -11.36 1.03
C THR A 131 6.38 -11.81 0.88
N TRP A 132 5.80 -12.43 1.91
CA TRP A 132 4.37 -12.78 1.90
C TRP A 132 3.48 -11.54 1.82
N GLU A 133 3.81 -10.48 2.56
CA GLU A 133 3.10 -9.21 2.46
C GLU A 133 3.20 -8.62 1.04
N ALA A 134 4.38 -8.68 0.44
CA ALA A 134 4.57 -8.22 -0.93
C ALA A 134 3.79 -9.04 -1.95
N PHE A 135 3.65 -10.36 -1.74
CA PHE A 135 2.80 -11.23 -2.56
C PHE A 135 1.34 -10.76 -2.52
N VAL A 136 0.78 -10.51 -1.33
CA VAL A 136 -0.60 -10.02 -1.20
C VAL A 136 -0.79 -8.69 -1.91
N ASP A 137 0.15 -7.75 -1.75
CA ASP A 137 0.09 -6.45 -2.43
C ASP A 137 0.17 -6.60 -3.97
N LEU A 138 1.05 -7.47 -4.47
CA LEU A 138 1.20 -7.75 -5.90
C LEU A 138 -0.04 -8.45 -6.48
N LEU A 139 -0.65 -9.36 -5.72
CA LEU A 139 -1.85 -10.07 -6.16
C LEU A 139 -3.03 -9.11 -6.33
N ASP A 140 -3.22 -8.20 -5.38
CA ASP A 140 -4.22 -7.14 -5.49
C ASP A 140 -3.97 -6.23 -6.71
N GLU A 141 -2.70 -5.90 -6.98
CA GLU A 141 -2.33 -5.13 -8.17
C GLU A 141 -2.57 -5.89 -9.48
N TYR A 142 -2.24 -7.19 -9.54
CA TYR A 142 -2.55 -8.06 -10.67
C TYR A 142 -4.05 -8.04 -10.98
N ARG A 143 -4.89 -8.18 -9.95
CA ARG A 143 -6.36 -8.15 -10.10
C ARG A 143 -6.85 -6.83 -10.66
N ARG A 144 -6.40 -5.71 -10.11
CA ARG A 144 -6.77 -4.37 -10.60
C ARG A 144 -6.48 -4.23 -12.09
N ARG A 145 -5.26 -4.56 -12.51
CA ARG A 145 -4.84 -4.42 -13.91
C ARG A 145 -5.52 -5.40 -14.84
N LYS A 146 -5.70 -6.65 -14.41
CA LYS A 146 -6.44 -7.67 -15.16
C LYS A 146 -7.88 -7.24 -15.38
N ASN A 147 -8.54 -6.70 -14.35
CA ASN A 147 -9.89 -6.17 -14.46
C ASN A 147 -9.93 -5.00 -15.44
N HIS A 148 -8.97 -4.08 -15.37
CA HIS A 148 -8.90 -2.98 -16.33
C HIS A 148 -8.68 -3.49 -17.77
N LEU A 149 -7.80 -4.46 -18.00
CA LEU A 149 -7.57 -5.08 -19.32
C LEU A 149 -8.86 -5.70 -19.88
N ARG A 150 -9.68 -6.35 -19.04
CA ARG A 150 -10.97 -6.95 -19.44
C ARG A 150 -12.00 -5.92 -19.90
N THR A 151 -11.92 -4.68 -19.44
CA THR A 151 -12.84 -3.61 -19.88
C THR A 151 -12.51 -3.04 -21.26
N ILE A 152 -11.29 -3.27 -21.76
CA ILE A 152 -10.83 -2.73 -23.03
C ILE A 152 -10.92 -3.81 -24.11
N ASN A 153 -11.70 -3.56 -25.16
CA ASN A 153 -11.68 -4.40 -26.36
C ASN A 153 -10.59 -3.91 -27.32
N ARG A 154 -9.42 -4.57 -27.30
CA ARG A 154 -8.27 -4.26 -28.18
C ARG A 154 -8.67 -4.20 -29.66
N GLN A 155 -9.39 -5.21 -30.14
CA GLN A 155 -9.81 -5.31 -31.54
C GLN A 155 -10.71 -4.15 -31.96
N ALA A 156 -11.60 -3.71 -31.07
CA ALA A 156 -12.45 -2.55 -31.35
C ALA A 156 -11.64 -1.26 -31.51
N VAL A 157 -10.59 -1.05 -30.70
CA VAL A 157 -9.70 0.12 -30.81
C VAL A 157 -8.86 0.04 -32.10
N GLU A 158 -8.33 -1.12 -32.45
CA GLU A 158 -7.59 -1.34 -33.70
C GLU A 158 -8.48 -1.09 -34.94
N ASN A 159 -9.75 -1.53 -34.90
CA ASN A 159 -10.72 -1.26 -35.95
C ASN A 159 -11.01 0.24 -36.08
N GLN A 160 -11.21 0.93 -34.95
CA GLN A 160 -11.42 2.38 -34.92
C GLN A 160 -10.22 3.14 -35.46
N LEU A 161 -9.00 2.72 -35.10
CA LEU A 161 -7.77 3.31 -35.60
C LEU A 161 -7.66 3.18 -37.12
N ARG A 162 -7.87 1.96 -37.66
CA ARG A 162 -7.88 1.72 -39.11
C ARG A 162 -8.91 2.57 -39.85
N GLN A 163 -10.09 2.78 -39.25
CA GLN A 163 -11.13 3.62 -39.84
C GLN A 163 -10.73 5.10 -39.79
N ALA A 164 -10.23 5.58 -38.66
CA ALA A 164 -9.80 6.97 -38.49
C ALA A 164 -8.64 7.34 -39.42
N GLU A 165 -7.67 6.45 -39.63
CA GLU A 165 -6.57 6.65 -40.56
C GLU A 165 -7.05 6.79 -42.01
N ARG A 166 -8.08 6.02 -42.41
CA ARG A 166 -8.72 6.20 -43.72
C ARG A 166 -9.44 7.54 -43.81
N THR A 167 -10.16 7.95 -42.76
CA THR A 167 -10.86 9.25 -42.76
C THR A 167 -9.91 10.43 -42.92
N VAL A 168 -8.71 10.39 -42.33
CA VAL A 168 -7.66 11.42 -42.53
C VAL A 168 -7.24 11.55 -44.00
N GLN A 169 -7.17 10.44 -44.73
CA GLN A 169 -6.77 10.44 -46.15
C GLN A 169 -7.80 11.15 -47.03
N TYR A 170 -9.09 11.07 -46.68
CA TYR A 170 -10.20 11.64 -47.46
C TYR A 170 -10.77 12.93 -46.87
N SER A 171 -10.19 13.47 -45.79
CA SER A 171 -10.68 14.69 -45.14
C SER A 171 -10.17 15.97 -45.79
N ASP A 172 -11.02 17.00 -45.81
CA ASP A 172 -10.70 18.35 -46.27
C ASP A 172 -9.62 19.02 -45.39
N GLU A 173 -8.87 19.97 -45.97
CA GLU A 173 -7.76 20.69 -45.31
C GLU A 173 -8.15 21.30 -43.96
N ALA A 174 -9.39 21.77 -43.82
CA ALA A 174 -9.91 22.40 -42.59
C ALA A 174 -10.22 21.39 -41.46
N THR A 175 -10.54 20.12 -41.79
CA THR A 175 -10.93 19.10 -40.80
C THR A 175 -9.84 18.05 -40.55
N ARG A 176 -8.86 17.95 -41.46
CA ARG A 176 -7.67 17.10 -41.35
C ARG A 176 -6.98 17.15 -39.97
N PRO A 177 -6.68 18.32 -39.36
CA PRO A 177 -5.98 18.36 -38.06
C PRO A 177 -6.78 17.73 -36.92
N LEU A 178 -8.12 17.77 -36.97
CA LEU A 178 -8.97 17.12 -35.97
C LEU A 178 -8.92 15.59 -36.10
N HIS A 179 -8.96 15.09 -37.34
CA HIS A 179 -8.89 13.66 -37.62
C HIS A 179 -7.50 13.08 -37.29
N GLU A 180 -6.42 13.81 -37.56
CA GLU A 180 -5.05 13.43 -37.16
C GLU A 180 -4.94 13.30 -35.63
N LYS A 181 -5.47 14.28 -34.89
CA LYS A 181 -5.47 14.24 -33.42
C LYS A 181 -6.25 13.04 -32.88
N ASN A 182 -7.36 12.68 -33.51
CA ASN A 182 -8.13 11.49 -33.14
C ASN A 182 -7.35 10.18 -33.41
N VAL A 183 -6.62 10.10 -34.53
CA VAL A 183 -5.71 8.98 -34.82
C VAL A 183 -4.63 8.86 -33.73
N ASP A 184 -4.02 9.97 -33.32
CA ASP A 184 -2.99 9.96 -32.28
C ASP A 184 -3.53 9.51 -30.91
N ILE A 185 -4.76 9.92 -30.55
CA ILE A 185 -5.44 9.44 -29.35
C ILE A 185 -5.64 7.92 -29.42
N LEU A 186 -6.12 7.41 -30.54
CA LEU A 186 -6.36 5.96 -30.73
C LEU A 186 -5.05 5.15 -30.70
N ARG A 187 -3.96 5.66 -31.30
CA ARG A 187 -2.63 5.05 -31.21
C ARG A 187 -2.15 4.99 -29.76
N ARG A 188 -2.29 6.08 -29.01
CA ARG A 188 -1.85 6.12 -27.62
C ARG A 188 -2.69 5.22 -26.72
N ARG A 189 -3.99 5.10 -27.01
CA ARG A 189 -4.86 4.12 -26.33
C ARG A 189 -4.40 2.68 -26.57
N LEU A 190 -4.00 2.35 -27.80
CA LEU A 190 -3.46 1.01 -28.10
C LEU A 190 -2.12 0.76 -27.39
N GLN A 191 -1.22 1.75 -27.38
CA GLN A 191 0.03 1.66 -26.62
C GLN A 191 -0.23 1.44 -25.12
N THR A 192 -1.19 2.15 -24.55
CA THR A 192 -1.58 1.97 -23.14
C THR A 192 -2.04 0.54 -22.87
N PHE A 193 -2.84 -0.03 -23.78
CA PHE A 193 -3.27 -1.42 -23.70
C PHE A 193 -2.05 -2.38 -23.65
N ASP A 194 -1.09 -2.21 -24.55
CA ASP A 194 0.13 -3.03 -24.57
C ASP A 194 0.95 -2.88 -23.28
N ASP A 195 1.02 -1.67 -22.71
CA ASP A 195 1.75 -1.42 -21.47
C ASP A 195 1.07 -2.06 -20.25
N ILE A 196 -0.28 -2.04 -20.19
CA ILE A 196 -1.05 -2.79 -19.19
C ILE A 196 -0.80 -4.28 -19.33
N GLU A 197 -0.85 -4.80 -20.55
CA GLU A 197 -0.66 -6.24 -20.80
C GLU A 197 0.72 -6.70 -20.35
N ARG A 198 1.77 -5.94 -20.68
CA ARG A 198 3.15 -6.19 -20.22
C ARG A 198 3.24 -6.13 -18.69
N SER A 199 2.58 -5.15 -18.08
CA SER A 199 2.53 -4.97 -16.64
C SER A 199 1.88 -6.17 -15.93
N VAL A 200 0.75 -6.67 -16.45
CA VAL A 200 0.09 -7.88 -15.95
C VAL A 200 1.02 -9.08 -16.00
N LYS A 201 1.67 -9.33 -17.16
CA LYS A 201 2.63 -10.44 -17.34
C LYS A 201 3.80 -10.35 -16.37
N ARG A 202 4.30 -9.13 -16.10
CA ARG A 202 5.39 -8.91 -15.15
C ARG A 202 4.97 -9.24 -13.72
N VAL A 203 3.79 -8.79 -13.29
CA VAL A 203 3.29 -9.11 -11.94
C VAL A 203 3.06 -10.61 -11.79
N GLU A 204 2.48 -11.26 -12.80
CA GLU A 204 2.27 -12.70 -12.81
C GLU A 204 3.58 -13.49 -12.65
N ALA A 205 4.63 -13.12 -13.40
CA ALA A 205 5.95 -13.73 -13.27
C ALA A 205 6.55 -13.54 -11.86
N GLN A 206 6.35 -12.36 -11.24
CA GLN A 206 6.82 -12.10 -9.88
C GLN A 206 6.05 -12.90 -8.82
N LEU A 207 4.73 -13.06 -8.97
CA LEU A 207 3.93 -13.92 -8.09
C LEU A 207 4.44 -15.37 -8.13
N GLN A 208 4.68 -15.90 -9.34
CA GLN A 208 5.23 -17.25 -9.52
C GLN A 208 6.66 -17.37 -8.95
N MET A 209 7.50 -16.35 -9.12
CA MET A 209 8.84 -16.32 -8.53
C MET A 209 8.79 -16.41 -7.00
N ILE A 210 7.88 -15.67 -6.37
CA ILE A 210 7.67 -15.73 -4.92
C ILE A 210 7.22 -17.14 -4.49
N GLU A 211 6.25 -17.73 -5.18
CA GLU A 211 5.77 -19.08 -4.87
C GLU A 211 6.89 -20.13 -4.95
N ASN A 212 7.68 -20.10 -6.03
CA ASN A 212 8.83 -20.98 -6.21
C ASN A 212 9.89 -20.76 -5.12
N PHE A 213 10.13 -19.52 -4.72
CA PHE A 213 11.07 -19.19 -3.67
C PHE A 213 10.63 -19.76 -2.32
N PHE A 214 9.37 -19.59 -1.93
CA PHE A 214 8.87 -20.22 -0.71
C PHE A 214 8.98 -21.74 -0.75
N GLY A 215 8.71 -22.37 -1.90
CA GLY A 215 8.93 -23.80 -2.11
C GLY A 215 10.37 -24.21 -1.86
N LEU A 216 11.33 -23.50 -2.46
CA LEU A 216 12.76 -23.72 -2.26
C LEU A 216 13.17 -23.58 -0.79
N VAL A 217 12.72 -22.51 -0.12
CA VAL A 217 13.03 -22.28 1.29
C VAL A 217 12.48 -23.42 2.15
N ASN A 218 11.23 -23.84 1.90
CA ASN A 218 10.62 -24.96 2.61
C ASN A 218 11.43 -26.26 2.43
N ASP A 219 11.79 -26.59 1.19
CA ASP A 219 12.54 -27.81 0.89
C ASP A 219 13.93 -27.80 1.55
N GLN A 220 14.61 -26.65 1.55
CA GLN A 220 15.90 -26.50 2.21
C GLN A 220 15.79 -26.61 3.74
N VAL A 221 14.79 -25.98 4.36
CA VAL A 221 14.57 -26.06 5.81
C VAL A 221 14.25 -27.48 6.25
N VAL A 222 13.53 -28.25 5.42
CA VAL A 222 13.21 -29.65 5.71
C VAL A 222 14.43 -30.57 5.51
N THR A 223 15.22 -30.35 4.47
CA THR A 223 16.30 -31.26 4.07
C THR A 223 17.62 -30.99 4.82
N MET A 224 17.95 -29.73 5.09
CA MET A 224 19.19 -29.30 5.76
C MET A 224 18.92 -28.13 6.71
N PRO A 225 18.57 -28.39 7.97
CA PRO A 225 18.16 -27.34 8.88
C PRO A 225 19.34 -26.66 9.59
N THR A 226 20.40 -26.32 8.84
CA THR A 226 21.52 -25.54 9.37
C THR A 226 21.25 -24.05 9.16
N PRO A 227 21.43 -23.21 10.20
CA PRO A 227 21.25 -21.75 10.11
C PRO A 227 22.02 -21.13 8.95
N GLU A 228 23.24 -21.60 8.68
CA GLU A 228 24.13 -21.11 7.61
C GLU A 228 23.56 -21.27 6.20
N HIS A 229 22.80 -22.34 5.94
CA HIS A 229 22.19 -22.56 4.62
C HIS A 229 20.99 -21.64 4.39
N ILE A 230 20.19 -21.38 5.41
CA ILE A 230 19.05 -20.44 5.30
C ILE A 230 19.54 -19.00 5.19
N LEU A 231 20.68 -18.68 5.81
CA LEU A 231 21.39 -17.42 5.62
C LEU A 231 21.97 -17.25 4.21
N SER A 232 22.20 -18.35 3.48
CA SER A 232 22.73 -18.32 2.11
C SER A 232 21.66 -18.11 1.03
N LEU A 233 20.38 -18.16 1.40
CA LEU A 233 19.29 -17.86 0.49
C LEU A 233 19.26 -16.36 0.15
N ASP A 234 19.11 -16.07 -1.13
CA ASP A 234 19.18 -14.70 -1.68
C ASP A 234 17.82 -13.98 -1.57
N PHE A 235 17.39 -13.73 -0.33
CA PHE A 235 16.20 -12.94 -0.02
C PHE A 235 16.31 -11.50 -0.55
N ASP A 236 17.51 -10.93 -0.51
CA ASP A 236 17.79 -9.55 -0.95
C ASP A 236 17.52 -9.37 -2.44
N SER A 237 17.97 -10.30 -3.28
CA SER A 237 17.69 -10.26 -4.72
C SER A 237 16.19 -10.37 -5.02
N LEU A 238 15.48 -11.25 -4.32
CA LEU A 238 14.03 -11.38 -4.49
C LEU A 238 13.30 -10.10 -4.06
N LEU A 239 13.59 -9.57 -2.88
CA LEU A 239 12.98 -8.34 -2.38
C LEU A 239 13.30 -7.15 -3.29
N SER A 240 14.55 -7.03 -3.76
CA SER A 240 14.98 -6.01 -4.73
C SER A 240 14.22 -6.11 -6.06
N SER A 241 14.01 -7.34 -6.57
CA SER A 241 13.26 -7.55 -7.82
C SER A 241 11.78 -7.16 -7.69
N ILE A 242 11.19 -7.39 -6.51
CA ILE A 242 9.83 -6.97 -6.17
C ILE A 242 9.76 -5.45 -6.06
N GLU A 243 10.71 -4.82 -5.38
CA GLU A 243 10.77 -3.36 -5.23
C GLU A 243 10.93 -2.67 -6.58
N THR A 244 11.88 -3.14 -7.39
CA THR A 244 12.09 -2.66 -8.78
C THR A 244 10.81 -2.82 -9.59
N THR A 245 10.12 -3.95 -9.47
CA THR A 245 8.84 -4.16 -10.14
C THR A 245 7.81 -3.17 -9.63
N LYS A 246 7.62 -3.04 -8.31
CA LYS A 246 6.68 -2.07 -7.72
C LYS A 246 6.97 -0.64 -8.16
N GLU A 247 8.24 -0.24 -8.28
CA GLU A 247 8.62 1.10 -8.76
C GLU A 247 8.21 1.32 -10.21
N ILE A 248 8.55 0.39 -11.12
CA ILE A 248 8.18 0.51 -12.54
C ILE A 248 6.64 0.54 -12.69
N LEU A 249 5.96 -0.25 -11.88
CA LEU A 249 4.51 -0.28 -11.83
C LEU A 249 3.90 1.05 -11.35
N GLN A 250 4.50 1.69 -10.34
CA GLN A 250 4.07 3.01 -9.85
C GLN A 250 4.33 4.12 -10.87
N GLN A 251 5.45 4.08 -11.57
CA GLN A 251 5.79 5.06 -12.62
C GLN A 251 4.80 5.00 -13.81
N THR A 252 4.23 3.83 -14.09
CA THR A 252 3.32 3.63 -15.23
C THR A 252 1.86 4.00 -14.87
N ALA A 253 1.48 3.98 -13.59
CA ALA A 253 0.12 4.29 -13.12
C ALA A 253 -0.42 5.70 -13.45
N PRO A 254 0.33 6.81 -13.28
CA PRO A 254 -0.19 8.17 -13.54
C PRO A 254 -0.42 8.44 -15.03
N ILE A 255 0.42 7.89 -15.91
CA ILE A 255 0.27 8.00 -17.37
C ILE A 255 -1.08 7.39 -17.81
N MET A 256 -1.43 6.27 -17.18
CA MET A 256 -2.64 5.51 -17.47
C MET A 256 -3.92 6.25 -17.05
N SER A 257 -3.91 6.88 -15.87
CA SER A 257 -5.04 7.69 -15.38
C SER A 257 -5.29 8.94 -16.23
N GLN A 258 -4.24 9.58 -16.74
CA GLN A 258 -4.36 10.76 -17.62
C GLN A 258 -4.91 10.39 -19.00
N LEU A 259 -4.61 9.18 -19.47
CA LEU A 259 -5.13 8.68 -20.74
C LEU A 259 -6.59 8.25 -20.66
N ASP A 260 -7.04 7.75 -19.51
CA ASP A 260 -8.46 7.48 -19.24
C ASP A 260 -9.30 8.76 -19.24
N THR A 261 -8.78 9.88 -18.73
CA THR A 261 -9.46 11.17 -18.79
C THR A 261 -9.57 11.68 -20.23
N LEU A 262 -8.49 11.57 -21.02
CA LEU A 262 -8.51 11.93 -22.43
C LEU A 262 -9.46 11.03 -23.24
N ASN A 263 -9.58 9.76 -22.89
CA ASN A 263 -10.52 8.82 -23.48
C ASN A 263 -11.99 9.21 -23.22
N ARG A 264 -12.32 9.69 -22.01
CA ARG A 264 -13.68 10.20 -21.71
C ARG A 264 -14.00 11.44 -22.54
N GLU A 265 -13.05 12.36 -22.68
CA GLU A 265 -13.21 13.56 -23.51
C GLU A 265 -13.36 13.21 -25.00
N ALA A 266 -12.55 12.28 -25.52
CA ALA A 266 -12.64 11.84 -26.91
C ALA A 266 -13.97 11.13 -27.22
N ASN A 267 -14.52 10.35 -26.29
CA ASN A 267 -15.84 9.72 -26.45
C ASN A 267 -16.99 10.73 -26.37
N GLN A 268 -16.83 11.82 -25.60
CA GLN A 268 -17.82 12.91 -25.53
C GLN A 268 -17.82 13.80 -26.78
N LEU A 269 -16.67 13.93 -27.44
CA LEU A 269 -16.51 14.69 -28.69
C LEU A 269 -17.08 13.96 -29.92
N ARG A 270 -17.67 12.78 -29.79
CA ARG A 270 -18.47 12.15 -30.86
C ARG A 270 -19.86 12.78 -30.86
N PRO A 271 -20.23 13.66 -31.81
CA PRO A 271 -21.62 13.96 -32.04
C PRO A 271 -22.29 12.65 -32.46
N SER A 272 -23.45 12.34 -31.89
CA SER A 272 -24.30 11.27 -32.39
C SER A 272 -24.74 11.61 -33.81
N LEU A 273 -23.99 11.15 -34.82
CA LEU A 273 -24.40 11.19 -36.24
C LEU A 273 -25.51 10.15 -36.53
N ALA A 274 -26.39 9.90 -35.56
CA ALA A 274 -27.53 9.01 -35.65
C ALA A 274 -28.75 9.81 -35.15
N GLY A 275 -29.22 10.76 -35.96
CA GLY A 275 -30.30 11.63 -35.53
C GLY A 275 -30.89 12.60 -36.53
N GLU A 276 -30.51 12.62 -37.82
CA GLU A 276 -31.20 13.45 -38.83
C GLU A 276 -31.21 12.75 -40.19
N ARG A 277 -32.07 11.74 -40.31
CA ARG A 277 -32.68 11.33 -41.59
C ARG A 277 -34.10 10.83 -41.30
N GLN A 278 -35.04 11.76 -41.16
CA GLN A 278 -36.45 11.57 -41.48
C GLN A 278 -36.93 12.81 -42.22
#